data_AF-A0A939GPP2-F1
#
_entry.id   AF-A0A939GPP2-F1
#
_cell.length_a   1.000
_cell.length_b   1.000
_cell.length_c   1.000
_cell.angle_alpha   90.00
_cell.angle_beta   90.00
_cell.angle_gamma   90.00
#
_symmetry.space_group_name_H-M   'P 1'
#
loop_
_entity.id
_entity.type
_entity.pdbx_description
1 polymer ?
#
loop_
_entity_poly.entity_id
_entity_poly.type
_entity_poly.pdbx_seq_one_letter_code
_entity_poly.pdbx_strand_id
1 'polypeptide(L)'
;MAANFSWTPEGKNFLNQAESLNNSQKVPIFALFNSEFMQKHTNFLSFESMLETSNFKIDSAEDFMDISEFEWEHFIKKSTSFSSWEEMKKIAAVEWTKNHLGLS
;
A
#
# COMPACT_ATOMS: atom_id res chain seq x y z
N MET A 1 -6.53 22.99 1.30
CA MET A 1 -5.60 21.85 1.38
C MET A 1 -4.95 21.71 0.02
N ALA A 2 -3.64 21.85 -0.08
CA ALA A 2 -2.92 21.53 -1.31
C ALA A 2 -2.78 20.00 -1.35
N ALA A 3 -3.14 19.37 -2.48
CA ALA A 3 -2.79 17.98 -2.70
C ALA A 3 -1.26 17.89 -2.69
N ASN A 4 -0.69 17.08 -1.81
CA ASN A 4 0.73 16.76 -1.90
C ASN A 4 0.98 15.92 -3.17
N PHE A 5 2.21 15.96 -3.68
CA PHE A 5 2.57 15.29 -4.92
C PHE A 5 2.24 13.79 -4.89
N SER A 6 2.45 13.12 -3.76
CA SER A 6 2.16 11.69 -3.57
C SER A 6 0.70 11.30 -3.80
N TRP A 7 -0.25 12.19 -3.50
CA TRP A 7 -1.68 11.89 -3.63
C TRP A 7 -2.32 12.36 -4.92
N THR A 8 -1.54 12.99 -5.80
CA THR A 8 -1.94 13.27 -7.18
C THR A 8 -2.02 11.96 -7.99
N PRO A 9 -2.80 11.92 -9.08
CA PRO A 9 -2.77 10.80 -10.02
C PRO A 9 -1.36 10.42 -10.49
N GLU A 10 -0.50 11.43 -10.68
CA GLU A 10 0.89 11.26 -11.05
C GLU A 10 1.67 10.54 -9.94
N GLY A 11 1.58 11.01 -8.70
CA GLY A 11 2.21 10.38 -7.52
C GLY A 11 1.78 8.92 -7.33
N LYS A 12 0.49 8.64 -7.44
CA LYS A 12 -0.04 7.26 -7.37
C LYS A 12 0.53 6.37 -8.46
N ASN A 13 0.65 6.88 -9.68
CA ASN A 13 1.22 6.12 -10.79
C ASN A 13 2.69 5.75 -10.54
N PHE A 14 3.49 6.67 -9.98
CA PHE A 14 4.88 6.39 -9.62
C PHE A 14 5.01 5.33 -8.53
N LEU A 15 4.20 5.42 -7.47
CA LEU A 15 4.21 4.41 -6.40
C LEU A 15 3.81 3.01 -6.91
N ASN A 16 2.82 2.94 -7.81
CA ASN A 16 2.46 1.68 -8.48
C ASN A 16 3.63 1.12 -9.30
N GLN A 17 4.40 1.97 -9.99
CA GLN A 17 5.56 1.54 -10.77
C GLN A 17 6.69 1.05 -9.85
N ALA A 18 7.05 1.79 -8.80
CA ALA A 18 8.10 1.42 -7.86
C ALA A 18 7.86 0.04 -7.22
N GLU A 19 6.63 -0.24 -6.80
CA GLU A 19 6.26 -1.55 -6.23
C GLU A 19 6.28 -2.67 -7.28
N SER A 20 5.82 -2.40 -8.51
CA SER A 20 5.86 -3.39 -9.59
C SER A 20 7.28 -3.78 -10.01
N LEU A 21 8.29 -2.94 -9.75
CA LEU A 21 9.70 -3.25 -9.98
C LEU A 21 10.25 -4.22 -8.93
N ASN A 22 9.68 -4.23 -7.73
CA ASN A 22 10.15 -5.03 -6.61
C ASN A 22 9.42 -6.40 -6.50
N ASN A 23 8.33 -6.60 -7.24
CA ASN A 23 7.55 -7.84 -7.19
C ASN A 23 7.02 -8.26 -8.58
N SER A 24 7.06 -9.56 -8.90
CA SER A 24 6.65 -10.14 -10.18
C SER A 24 5.15 -10.03 -10.51
N GLN A 25 4.35 -9.34 -9.67
CA GLN A 25 2.93 -9.12 -9.90
C GLN A 25 2.67 -7.70 -10.42
N LYS A 26 2.12 -7.62 -11.64
CA LYS A 26 1.78 -6.37 -12.35
C LYS A 26 0.57 -5.61 -11.80
N VAL A 27 0.04 -5.98 -10.63
CA VAL A 27 -1.16 -5.35 -10.09
C VAL A 27 -0.75 -4.06 -9.38
N PRO A 28 -1.35 -2.90 -9.71
CA PRO A 28 -1.09 -1.64 -9.02
C PRO A 28 -1.30 -1.77 -7.50
N ILE A 29 -0.38 -1.26 -6.68
CA ILE A 29 -0.46 -1.34 -5.22
C ILE A 29 -1.74 -0.70 -4.67
N PHE A 30 -2.19 0.41 -5.26
CA PHE A 30 -3.47 1.05 -4.89
C PHE A 30 -4.71 0.22 -5.27
N ALA A 31 -4.58 -0.70 -6.23
CA ALA A 31 -5.65 -1.64 -6.56
C ALA A 31 -5.66 -2.84 -5.60
N LEU A 32 -4.49 -3.33 -5.20
CA LEU A 32 -4.33 -4.36 -4.18
C LEU A 32 -4.85 -3.89 -2.82
N PHE A 33 -4.44 -2.71 -2.39
CA PHE A 33 -4.84 -2.09 -1.13
C PHE A 33 -5.98 -1.09 -1.32
N ASN A 34 -7.05 -1.56 -1.95
CA ASN A 34 -8.26 -0.75 -2.12
C ASN A 34 -8.94 -0.45 -0.76
N SER A 35 -9.90 0.49 -0.76
CA SER A 35 -10.58 0.92 0.47
C SER A 35 -11.31 -0.21 1.21
N GLU A 36 -11.79 -1.24 0.52
CA GLU A 36 -12.45 -2.39 1.15
C GLU A 36 -11.44 -3.23 1.94
N PHE A 37 -10.31 -3.57 1.30
CA PHE A 37 -9.23 -4.28 1.96
C PHE A 37 -8.70 -3.51 3.18
N MET A 38 -8.46 -2.21 3.02
CA MET A 38 -7.90 -1.36 4.08
C MET A 38 -8.83 -1.30 5.29
N GLN A 39 -10.12 -1.09 5.10
CA GLN A 39 -11.08 -1.04 6.20
C GLN A 39 -11.31 -2.41 6.86
N LYS A 40 -11.08 -3.50 6.12
CA LYS A 40 -11.25 -4.86 6.64
C LYS A 40 -10.07 -5.33 7.50
N HIS A 41 -8.84 -4.97 7.11
CA HIS A 41 -7.63 -5.52 7.73
C HIS A 41 -6.77 -4.48 8.48
N THR A 42 -7.14 -3.21 8.40
CA THR A 42 -6.41 -2.11 9.05
C THR A 42 -7.39 -1.13 9.69
N ASN A 43 -6.87 -0.18 10.48
CA ASN A 43 -7.66 0.90 11.04
C ASN A 43 -7.78 2.12 10.09
N PHE A 44 -7.38 1.97 8.83
CA PHE A 44 -7.33 3.04 7.84
C PHE A 44 -8.45 2.92 6.81
N LEU A 45 -8.93 4.06 6.32
CA LEU A 45 -9.99 4.11 5.30
C LEU A 45 -9.46 3.83 3.89
N SER A 46 -8.17 4.10 3.66
CA SER A 46 -7.49 3.86 2.39
C SER A 46 -5.99 3.70 2.57
N PHE A 47 -5.32 3.18 1.55
CA PHE A 47 -3.86 3.04 1.55
C PHE A 47 -3.18 4.41 1.64
N GLU A 48 -3.77 5.45 1.02
CA GLU A 48 -3.32 6.82 1.17
C GLU A 48 -3.32 7.26 2.64
N SER A 49 -4.45 7.10 3.34
CA SER A 49 -4.55 7.49 4.75
C SER A 49 -3.55 6.74 5.65
N MET A 50 -3.16 5.52 5.27
CA MET A 50 -2.14 4.77 5.97
C MET A 50 -0.75 5.39 5.79
N LEU A 51 -0.35 5.78 4.57
CA LEU A 51 0.96 6.44 4.39
C LEU A 51 0.95 7.87 4.96
N GLU A 52 -0.16 8.61 4.90
CA GLU A 52 -0.28 9.94 5.54
C GLU A 52 -0.14 9.89 7.05
N THR A 53 -0.66 8.83 7.67
CA THR A 53 -0.57 8.63 9.13
C THR A 53 0.78 8.01 9.52
N SER A 54 1.53 7.48 8.56
CA SER A 54 2.88 7.02 8.82
C SER A 54 3.78 8.19 9.21
N ASN A 55 4.80 7.93 10.01
CA ASN A 55 5.81 8.95 10.34
C ASN A 55 6.83 9.16 9.21
N PHE A 56 6.62 8.53 8.04
CA PHE A 56 7.50 8.63 6.90
C PHE A 56 7.10 9.82 6.04
N LYS A 57 8.10 10.60 5.62
CA LYS A 57 7.92 11.66 4.65
C LYS A 57 7.92 11.04 3.26
N ILE A 58 6.73 10.75 2.72
CA ILE A 58 6.56 10.16 1.40
C ILE A 58 5.96 11.23 0.50
N ASP A 59 6.81 12.01 -0.15
CA ASP A 59 6.43 13.01 -1.15
C ASP A 59 6.68 12.51 -2.58
N SER A 60 7.42 11.42 -2.77
CA SER A 60 7.65 10.75 -4.07
C SER A 60 7.76 9.22 -3.94
N ALA A 61 7.88 8.54 -5.08
CA ALA A 61 8.18 7.11 -5.10
C ALA A 61 9.61 6.78 -4.66
N GLU A 62 10.58 7.67 -4.89
CA GLU A 62 11.92 7.50 -4.34
C GLU A 62 11.88 7.53 -2.81
N ASP A 63 11.14 8.47 -2.22
CA ASP A 63 10.99 8.55 -0.76
C ASP A 63 10.43 7.24 -0.18
N PHE A 64 9.47 6.63 -0.88
CA PHE A 64 8.91 5.34 -0.48
C PHE A 64 9.92 4.19 -0.59
N MET A 65 10.74 4.17 -1.64
CA MET A 65 11.81 3.18 -1.81
C MET A 65 12.97 3.36 -0.81
N ASP A 66 13.18 4.60 -0.35
CA ASP A 66 14.22 4.93 0.64
C ASP A 66 13.79 4.61 2.08
N ILE A 67 12.51 4.26 2.32
CA ILE A 67 12.05 3.79 3.63
C ILE A 67 12.82 2.51 3.98
N SER A 68 13.38 2.49 5.18
CA SER A 68 13.98 1.26 5.71
C SER A 68 12.95 0.14 5.78
N GLU A 69 13.23 -1.00 5.15
CA GLU A 69 12.39 -2.19 5.22
C GLU A 69 12.04 -2.57 6.67
N PHE A 70 12.99 -2.40 7.60
CA PHE A 70 12.76 -2.66 9.02
C PHE A 70 11.75 -1.70 9.65
N GLU A 71 11.84 -0.41 9.35
CA GLU A 71 10.90 0.59 9.87
C GLU A 71 9.50 0.40 9.28
N TRP A 72 9.43 0.08 7.99
CA TRP A 72 8.18 -0.25 7.31
C TRP A 72 7.53 -1.50 7.91
N GLU A 73 8.30 -2.58 8.08
CA GLU A 73 7.87 -3.81 8.75
C GLU A 73 7.32 -3.54 10.16
N HIS A 74 8.02 -2.70 10.95
CA HIS A 74 7.56 -2.33 12.28
C HIS A 74 6.24 -1.55 12.23
N PHE A 75 6.09 -0.63 11.29
CA PHE A 75 4.87 0.14 11.10
C PHE A 75 3.68 -0.74 10.72
N ILE A 76 3.86 -1.69 9.79
CA ILE A 76 2.81 -2.64 9.36
C ILE A 76 2.34 -3.49 10.55
N LYS A 77 3.27 -4.07 11.31
CA LYS A 77 2.96 -4.89 12.50
C LYS A 77 2.19 -4.13 13.57
N LYS A 78 2.44 -2.82 13.69
CA LYS A 78 1.80 -1.96 14.69
C LYS A 78 0.42 -1.46 14.25
N SER A 79 0.23 -1.24 12.95
CA SER A 79 -0.92 -0.50 12.42
C SER A 79 -1.95 -1.38 11.72
N THR A 80 -1.66 -2.67 11.54
CA THR A 80 -2.51 -3.65 10.86
C THR A 80 -2.62 -4.93 11.68
N SER A 81 -3.50 -5.85 11.26
CA SER A 81 -3.59 -7.19 11.85
C SER A 81 -2.51 -8.16 11.38
N PHE A 82 -1.63 -7.75 10.44
CA PHE A 82 -0.64 -8.62 9.82
C PHE A 82 0.70 -8.62 10.56
N SER A 83 1.39 -9.75 10.47
CA SER A 83 2.71 -9.95 11.09
C SER A 83 3.87 -9.51 10.20
N SER A 84 3.64 -9.11 8.95
CA SER A 84 4.67 -8.58 8.04
C SER A 84 4.06 -7.87 6.83
N TRP A 85 4.87 -7.07 6.14
CA TRP A 85 4.48 -6.46 4.87
C TRP A 85 4.21 -7.51 3.79
N GLU A 86 5.05 -8.55 3.74
CA GLU A 86 4.89 -9.66 2.80
C GLU A 86 3.59 -10.45 3.03
N GLU A 87 3.21 -10.69 4.28
CA GLU A 87 1.92 -11.32 4.60
C GLU A 87 0.74 -10.45 4.13
N MET A 88 0.77 -9.16 4.45
CA MET A 88 -0.25 -8.20 4.03
C MET A 88 -0.41 -8.18 2.50
N LYS A 89 0.70 -8.13 1.75
CA LYS A 89 0.69 -8.20 0.27
C LYS A 89 0.10 -9.51 -0.26
N LYS A 90 0.47 -10.65 0.33
CA LYS A 90 -0.05 -11.96 -0.09
C LYS A 90 -1.56 -12.05 0.09
N ILE A 91 -2.08 -11.61 1.23
CA ILE A 91 -3.52 -11.64 1.50
C ILE A 91 -4.26 -10.66 0.59
N ALA A 92 -3.74 -9.46 0.37
CA ALA A 92 -4.30 -8.50 -0.57
C ALA A 92 -4.37 -9.06 -2.00
N ALA A 93 -3.30 -9.71 -2.48
CA ALA A 93 -3.28 -10.33 -3.80
C ALA A 93 -4.32 -11.46 -3.94
N VAL A 94 -4.50 -12.28 -2.91
CA VAL A 94 -5.53 -13.34 -2.89
C VAL A 94 -6.93 -12.76 -2.92
N GLU A 95 -7.24 -11.76 -2.08
CA GLU A 95 -8.56 -11.13 -2.05
C GLU A 95 -8.86 -10.39 -3.36
N TRP A 96 -7.91 -9.60 -3.86
CA TRP A 96 -8.04 -8.94 -5.15
C TRP A 96 -8.32 -9.92 -6.28
N THR A 97 -7.59 -11.05 -6.33
CA THR A 97 -7.79 -12.08 -7.35
C THR A 97 -9.18 -12.72 -7.26
N LYS A 98 -9.67 -13.00 -6.04
CA LYS A 98 -11.04 -13.53 -5.85
C LYS A 98 -12.08 -12.54 -6.34
N ASN A 99 -11.96 -11.27 -5.97
CA ASN A 99 -12.88 -10.21 -6.41
C ASN A 99 -12.85 -10.06 -7.94
N HIS A 100 -11.65 -10.08 -8.54
CA HIS A 100 -11.48 -9.94 -9.99
C HIS A 100 -12.06 -11.13 -10.78
N LEU A 101 -12.06 -12.32 -10.19
CA LEU A 101 -12.65 -13.53 -10.79
C LEU A 101 -14.14 -13.73 -10.44
N GLY A 102 -14.74 -12.84 -9.63
CA GLY A 102 -16.13 -12.97 -9.18
C GLY A 102 -16.36 -14.11 -8.17
N LEU A 103 -15.34 -14.45 -7.38
CA LEU A 103 -15.34 -15.53 -6.38
C LEU A 103 -15.48 -15.02 -4.93
N SER A 104 -15.80 -13.73 -4.78
CA SER A 104 -15.85 -12.98 -3.51
C SER A 104 -17.22 -13.02 -2.84
#